data_AF-A0A7J7GRQ6-F1
#
_entry.id   AF-A0A7J7GRQ6-F1
#
_cell.length_a   1.000
_cell.length_b   1.000
_cell.length_c   1.000
_cell.angle_alpha   90.00
_cell.angle_beta   90.00
_cell.angle_gamma   90.00
#
_symmetry.space_group_name_H-M   'P 1'
#
loop_
_entity.id
_entity.type
_entity.pdbx_description
1 polymer ?
#
loop_
_entity_poly.entity_id
_entity_poly.type
_entity_poly.pdbx_seq_one_letter_code
_entity_poly.pdbx_strand_id
1 'polypeptide(L)'
;MPPLPPPPPSPPPRPSSPLLNHPKPPVFDASLLKHELNIPPQFIWPDHEKPSLHEPPPLIVPPIDLGAFLSGDPLSVTTATRLVDEACKKHGFFLVINHGLPWKETLSFRYCDDGGSSNVVEEYLVSTMGEDFRQFGRIYQDYSEAMNNLSLRIMELLGMSLGVGPTHLREFFEGNESIMRLNNYPPCLKAHETLGTGPHRDPNSLTILHQDNVGGLQVFIDQQWHSILPNSQAFVVNIGDTFMVST
;
A
#
# COMPACT_ATOMS: atom_id res chain seq x y z
N MET A 1 67.11 -32.00 19.78
CA MET A 1 65.70 -31.56 19.66
C MET A 1 64.89 -32.75 19.15
N PRO A 2 63.62 -32.95 19.55
CA PRO A 2 62.76 -33.94 18.91
C PRO A 2 62.46 -33.54 17.45
N PRO A 3 62.16 -34.50 16.55
CA PRO A 3 61.73 -34.19 15.20
C PRO A 3 60.34 -33.54 15.19
N LEU A 4 60.07 -32.71 14.18
CA LEU A 4 58.74 -32.14 13.95
C LEU A 4 57.74 -33.24 13.54
N PRO A 5 56.46 -33.14 13.95
CA PRO A 5 55.42 -34.07 13.49
C PRO A 5 55.15 -33.89 11.99
N PRO A 6 54.68 -34.94 11.29
CA PRO A 6 54.32 -34.84 9.88
C PRO A 6 53.11 -33.89 9.68
N PRO A 7 52.98 -33.26 8.50
CA PRO A 7 51.83 -32.43 8.18
C PRO A 7 50.53 -33.26 8.14
N PRO A 8 49.36 -32.64 8.40
CA PRO A 8 48.08 -33.32 8.32
C PRO A 8 47.76 -33.76 6.86
N PRO A 9 46.97 -34.83 6.68
CA PRO A 9 46.58 -35.30 5.36
C PRO A 9 45.69 -34.28 4.63
N SER A 10 45.79 -34.27 3.30
CA SER A 10 44.94 -33.45 2.43
C SER A 10 43.45 -33.70 2.69
N PRO A 11 42.58 -32.69 2.63
CA PRO A 11 41.14 -32.90 2.69
C PRO A 11 40.68 -33.76 1.51
N PRO A 12 39.64 -34.60 1.66
CA PRO A 12 39.11 -35.40 0.57
C PRO A 12 38.57 -34.51 -0.57
N PRO A 13 38.59 -35.00 -1.82
CA PRO A 13 37.99 -34.27 -2.92
C PRO A 13 36.50 -34.00 -2.62
N ARG A 14 36.07 -32.75 -2.79
CA ARG A 14 34.67 -32.35 -2.59
C ARG A 14 33.79 -33.22 -3.49
N PRO A 15 32.74 -33.88 -2.97
CA PRO A 15 31.88 -34.71 -3.81
C PRO A 15 31.29 -33.84 -4.93
N SER A 16 31.40 -34.32 -6.17
CA SER A 16 30.79 -33.70 -7.32
C SER A 16 29.27 -33.83 -7.19
N SER A 17 28.60 -32.76 -6.72
CA SER A 17 27.15 -32.71 -6.68
C SER A 17 26.58 -33.08 -8.05
N PRO A 18 25.69 -34.08 -8.16
CA PRO A 18 24.95 -34.23 -9.40
C PRO A 18 24.18 -32.93 -9.66
N LEU A 19 24.16 -32.50 -10.92
CA LEU A 19 23.30 -31.39 -11.34
C LEU A 19 21.85 -31.84 -11.23
N LEU A 20 21.26 -31.68 -10.04
CA LEU A 20 19.82 -31.63 -9.93
C LEU A 20 19.36 -30.48 -10.83
N ASN A 21 18.56 -30.82 -11.85
CA ASN A 21 17.64 -29.86 -12.43
C ASN A 21 16.66 -29.46 -11.32
N HIS A 22 17.04 -28.50 -10.50
CA HIS A 22 16.10 -27.72 -9.72
C HIS A 22 15.06 -27.21 -10.72
N PRO A 23 13.77 -27.58 -10.61
CA PRO A 23 12.76 -26.95 -11.43
C PRO A 23 12.89 -25.44 -11.19
N LYS A 24 12.96 -24.65 -12.26
CA LYS A 24 12.94 -23.18 -12.12
C LYS A 24 11.76 -22.84 -11.21
N PRO A 25 11.94 -21.99 -10.17
CA PRO A 25 10.82 -21.60 -9.33
C PRO A 25 9.70 -21.10 -10.24
N PRO A 26 8.44 -21.54 -10.03
CA PRO A 26 7.37 -21.27 -10.97
C PRO A 26 7.24 -19.76 -11.16
N VAL A 27 7.57 -19.28 -12.36
CA VAL A 27 7.47 -17.87 -12.69
C VAL A 27 5.99 -17.52 -12.63
N PHE A 28 5.63 -16.62 -11.71
CA PHE A 28 4.25 -16.20 -11.54
C PHE A 28 3.82 -15.37 -12.75
N ASP A 29 3.16 -16.02 -13.71
CA ASP A 29 2.59 -15.39 -14.89
C ASP A 29 1.08 -15.22 -14.73
N ALA A 30 0.69 -14.03 -14.30
CA ALA A 30 -0.70 -13.60 -14.19
C ALA A 30 -1.48 -13.71 -15.51
N SER A 31 -0.79 -13.66 -16.67
CA SER A 31 -1.41 -13.75 -17.99
C SER A 31 -1.81 -15.19 -18.38
N LEU A 32 -1.20 -16.19 -17.73
CA LEU A 32 -1.60 -17.60 -17.83
C LEU A 32 -2.71 -17.93 -16.83
N LEU A 33 -2.50 -17.58 -15.54
CA LEU A 33 -3.39 -17.97 -14.43
C LEU A 33 -4.84 -17.49 -14.60
N LYS A 34 -5.07 -16.37 -15.31
CA LYS A 34 -6.41 -15.82 -15.57
C LYS A 34 -7.38 -16.72 -16.35
N HIS A 35 -6.90 -17.82 -16.93
CA HIS A 35 -7.74 -18.81 -17.60
C HIS A 35 -7.68 -20.21 -16.94
N GLU A 36 -6.93 -20.37 -15.84
CA GLU A 36 -6.69 -21.68 -15.23
C GLU A 36 -7.79 -22.08 -14.24
N LEU A 37 -8.27 -23.32 -14.38
CA LEU A 37 -9.20 -23.95 -13.44
C LEU A 37 -8.47 -24.70 -12.30
N ASN A 38 -7.17 -24.90 -12.45
CA ASN A 38 -6.32 -25.60 -11.48
C ASN A 38 -5.34 -24.62 -10.81
N ILE A 39 -5.86 -23.77 -9.92
CA ILE A 39 -5.05 -22.83 -9.16
C ILE A 39 -4.07 -23.59 -8.24
N PRO A 40 -2.77 -23.23 -8.21
CA PRO A 40 -1.79 -23.87 -7.34
C PRO A 40 -2.17 -23.77 -5.85
N PRO A 41 -1.98 -24.83 -5.03
CA PRO A 41 -2.49 -24.88 -3.65
C PRO A 41 -2.05 -23.73 -2.75
N GLN A 42 -0.89 -23.12 -2.98
CA GLN A 42 -0.40 -21.98 -2.20
C GLN A 42 -1.20 -20.67 -2.37
N PHE A 43 -2.16 -20.61 -3.31
CA PHE A 43 -3.11 -19.50 -3.44
C PHE A 43 -4.51 -19.84 -2.90
N ILE A 44 -4.75 -21.08 -2.49
CA ILE A 44 -6.02 -21.53 -1.90
C ILE A 44 -5.98 -21.23 -0.40
N TRP A 45 -6.88 -20.35 0.06
CA TRP A 45 -6.91 -19.91 1.45
C TRP A 45 -7.55 -20.97 2.37
N PRO A 46 -7.21 -21.01 3.68
CA PRO A 46 -7.90 -21.84 4.66
C PRO A 46 -9.40 -21.57 4.70
N ASP A 47 -10.24 -22.58 4.94
CA ASP A 47 -11.71 -22.44 4.85
C ASP A 47 -12.32 -21.37 5.79
N HIS A 48 -11.61 -20.99 6.86
CA HIS A 48 -12.01 -19.94 7.80
C HIS A 48 -11.48 -18.53 7.44
N GLU A 49 -10.62 -18.43 6.44
CA GLU A 49 -10.07 -17.17 5.89
C GLU A 49 -10.52 -16.90 4.44
N LYS A 50 -11.23 -17.86 3.82
CA LYS A 50 -11.77 -17.72 2.46
C LYS A 50 -12.77 -16.55 2.36
N PRO A 51 -12.93 -15.96 1.15
CA PRO A 51 -13.97 -14.99 0.87
C PRO A 51 -15.37 -15.46 1.28
N SER A 52 -16.19 -14.55 1.79
CA SER A 52 -17.61 -14.79 2.01
C SER A 52 -18.31 -15.16 0.69
N LEU A 53 -19.10 -16.23 0.70
CA LEU A 53 -19.96 -16.62 -0.43
C LEU A 53 -21.13 -15.64 -0.68
N HIS A 54 -21.38 -14.74 0.27
CA HIS A 54 -22.31 -13.62 0.11
C HIS A 54 -21.52 -12.31 -0.01
N GLU A 55 -21.86 -11.49 -1.01
CA GLU A 55 -21.26 -10.16 -1.18
C GLU A 55 -21.46 -9.31 0.08
N PRO A 56 -20.39 -8.76 0.68
CA PRO A 56 -20.51 -7.95 1.89
C PRO A 56 -21.17 -6.60 1.57
N PRO A 57 -22.11 -6.12 2.41
CA PRO A 57 -22.90 -4.93 2.11
C PRO A 57 -22.00 -3.68 1.98
N PRO A 58 -22.35 -2.74 1.08
CA PRO A 58 -21.54 -1.54 0.87
C PRO A 58 -21.53 -0.66 2.13
N LEU A 59 -20.36 -0.15 2.50
CA LEU A 59 -20.26 0.82 3.59
C LEU A 59 -20.45 2.25 3.07
N ILE A 60 -21.46 2.93 3.60
CA ILE A 60 -21.76 4.31 3.23
C ILE A 60 -20.96 5.26 4.13
N VAL A 61 -19.82 5.72 3.62
CA VAL A 61 -19.02 6.80 4.24
C VAL A 61 -19.18 8.09 3.42
N PRO A 62 -19.62 9.21 4.02
CA PRO A 62 -19.65 10.50 3.34
C PRO A 62 -18.23 10.93 2.93
N PRO A 63 -17.99 11.36 1.68
CA PRO A 63 -16.68 11.87 1.27
C PRO A 63 -16.38 13.22 1.90
N ILE A 64 -15.13 13.43 2.30
CA ILE A 64 -14.58 14.69 2.76
C ILE A 64 -14.08 15.49 1.55
N ASP A 65 -14.57 16.71 1.39
CA ASP A 65 -14.12 17.63 0.33
C ASP A 65 -12.83 18.33 0.77
N LEU A 66 -11.68 17.87 0.23
CA LEU A 66 -10.39 18.46 0.54
C LEU A 66 -10.20 19.83 -0.14
N GLY A 67 -10.81 20.06 -1.29
CA GLY A 67 -10.79 21.36 -1.96
C GLY A 67 -11.49 22.43 -1.11
N ALA A 68 -12.63 22.07 -0.51
CA ALA A 68 -13.33 22.92 0.44
C ALA A 68 -12.53 23.13 1.74
N PHE A 69 -11.89 22.10 2.29
CA PHE A 69 -10.98 22.24 3.45
C PHE A 69 -9.81 23.20 3.14
N LEU A 70 -9.11 23.00 2.02
CA LEU A 70 -7.95 23.80 1.61
C LEU A 70 -8.30 25.25 1.22
N SER A 71 -9.59 25.57 1.06
CA SER A 71 -10.04 26.96 0.90
C SER A 71 -9.86 27.82 2.16
N GLY A 72 -9.75 27.18 3.34
CA GLY A 72 -9.68 27.85 4.64
C GLY A 72 -11.00 28.41 5.16
N ASP A 73 -12.13 28.19 4.47
CA ASP A 73 -13.46 28.58 4.95
C ASP A 73 -13.80 27.90 6.31
N PRO A 74 -14.13 28.65 7.38
CA PRO A 74 -14.36 28.09 8.70
C PRO A 74 -15.46 27.01 8.76
N LEU A 75 -16.51 27.12 7.94
CA LEU A 75 -17.60 26.12 7.91
C LEU A 75 -17.15 24.83 7.23
N SER A 76 -16.44 24.95 6.11
CA SER A 76 -15.85 23.83 5.35
C SER A 76 -14.81 23.09 6.19
N VAL A 77 -13.91 23.83 6.85
CA VAL A 77 -12.90 23.30 7.77
C VAL A 77 -13.55 22.57 8.96
N THR A 78 -14.56 23.17 9.60
CA THR A 78 -15.30 22.53 10.70
C THR A 78 -16.03 21.26 10.24
N THR A 79 -16.59 21.28 9.04
CA THR A 79 -17.32 20.13 8.46
C THR A 79 -16.38 18.97 8.13
N ALA A 80 -15.25 19.25 7.48
CA ALA A 80 -14.22 18.26 7.16
C ALA A 80 -13.64 17.63 8.44
N THR A 81 -13.29 18.46 9.42
CA THR A 81 -12.75 18.02 10.72
C THR A 81 -13.70 17.06 11.43
N ARG A 82 -15.00 17.39 11.51
CA ARG A 82 -16.02 16.53 12.14
C ARG A 82 -16.23 15.21 11.38
N LEU A 83 -16.20 15.23 10.05
CA LEU A 83 -16.37 14.01 9.24
C LEU A 83 -15.18 13.05 9.39
N VAL A 84 -13.95 13.57 9.46
CA VAL A 84 -12.77 12.77 9.80
C VAL A 84 -12.88 12.19 11.20
N ASP A 85 -13.29 12.98 12.20
CA ASP A 85 -13.45 12.52 13.59
C ASP A 85 -14.40 11.33 13.71
N GLU A 86 -15.59 11.46 13.10
CA GLU A 86 -16.62 10.42 13.08
C GLU A 86 -16.15 9.17 12.33
N ALA A 87 -15.47 9.33 11.20
CA ALA A 87 -15.01 8.21 10.38
C ALA A 87 -13.83 7.46 11.01
N CYS A 88 -12.83 8.17 11.54
CA CYS A 88 -11.70 7.57 12.25
C CYS A 88 -12.18 6.79 13.50
N LYS A 89 -13.03 7.39 14.34
CA LYS A 89 -13.52 6.75 15.58
C LYS A 89 -14.43 5.54 15.34
N LYS A 90 -15.17 5.52 14.23
CA LYS A 90 -16.16 4.47 13.93
C LYS A 90 -15.61 3.38 13.00
N HIS A 91 -14.68 3.71 12.11
CA HIS A 91 -14.28 2.86 10.98
C HIS A 91 -12.77 2.78 10.72
N GLY A 92 -11.95 3.70 11.26
CA GLY A 92 -10.50 3.74 11.01
C GLY A 92 -10.09 4.10 9.57
N PHE A 93 -11.05 4.49 8.71
CA PHE A 93 -10.80 4.93 7.34
C PHE A 93 -11.87 5.94 6.88
N PHE A 94 -11.59 6.70 5.82
CA PHE A 94 -12.51 7.65 5.20
C PHE A 94 -12.26 7.79 3.69
N LEU A 95 -13.12 8.56 3.01
CA LEU A 95 -13.00 8.90 1.59
C LEU A 95 -12.69 10.40 1.44
N VAL A 96 -11.76 10.76 0.55
CA VAL A 96 -11.33 12.15 0.31
C VAL A 96 -11.49 12.50 -1.17
N ILE A 97 -12.31 13.52 -1.48
CA ILE A 97 -12.58 14.02 -2.83
C ILE A 97 -11.94 15.41 -3.06
N ASN A 98 -11.93 15.88 -4.31
CA ASN A 98 -11.45 17.21 -4.71
C ASN A 98 -9.98 17.49 -4.30
N HIS A 99 -9.19 16.43 -4.20
CA HIS A 99 -7.78 16.42 -3.80
C HIS A 99 -6.81 17.01 -4.85
N GLY A 100 -7.27 17.37 -6.04
CA GLY A 100 -6.48 18.06 -7.07
C GLY A 100 -5.42 17.22 -7.80
N LEU A 101 -5.43 15.89 -7.64
CA LEU A 101 -4.42 14.98 -8.23
C LEU A 101 -4.99 14.14 -9.39
N PRO A 102 -4.22 13.89 -10.47
CA PRO A 102 -4.65 13.10 -11.63
C PRO A 102 -4.47 11.57 -11.45
N TRP A 103 -5.12 10.79 -12.32
CA TRP A 103 -5.09 9.31 -12.32
C TRP A 103 -3.81 8.69 -12.92
N LYS A 104 -3.41 7.50 -12.42
CA LYS A 104 -2.31 6.65 -12.93
C LYS A 104 -2.33 5.20 -12.41
N GLU A 105 -1.50 4.36 -13.04
CA GLU A 105 -1.36 2.90 -12.83
C GLU A 105 0.14 2.49 -12.69
N THR A 106 0.46 1.57 -11.76
CA THR A 106 1.83 1.18 -11.28
C THR A 106 1.72 -0.24 -10.64
N LEU A 107 2.69 -1.03 -10.13
CA LEU A 107 4.12 -0.97 -9.72
C LEU A 107 4.45 -0.29 -8.36
N SER A 108 5.48 -0.77 -7.64
CA SER A 108 5.80 -0.42 -6.24
C SER A 108 7.28 -0.04 -6.02
N PHE A 109 7.56 0.91 -5.12
CA PHE A 109 8.91 1.43 -4.77
C PHE A 109 8.90 2.28 -3.47
N ARG A 110 10.08 2.71 -3.00
CA ARG A 110 10.26 3.62 -1.83
C ARG A 110 10.40 5.08 -2.29
N TYR A 111 9.89 6.00 -1.48
CA TYR A 111 10.15 7.44 -1.54
C TYR A 111 10.51 7.95 -0.14
N CYS A 112 11.43 8.89 -0.02
CA CYS A 112 11.75 9.56 1.24
C CYS A 112 11.88 11.06 0.97
N ASP A 113 11.34 11.89 1.86
CA ASP A 113 11.48 13.34 1.80
C ASP A 113 12.74 13.77 2.56
N ASP A 114 13.81 14.12 1.84
CA ASP A 114 15.09 14.57 2.42
C ASP A 114 15.23 16.10 2.49
N GLY A 115 14.16 16.85 2.18
CA GLY A 115 14.17 18.32 2.11
C GLY A 115 14.90 18.90 0.89
N GLY A 116 15.36 18.05 -0.05
CA GLY A 116 15.97 18.42 -1.32
C GLY A 116 15.11 18.05 -2.54
N SER A 117 15.55 18.50 -3.71
CA SER A 117 14.97 18.09 -5.01
C SER A 117 15.52 16.71 -5.41
N SER A 118 15.24 15.70 -4.60
CA SER A 118 15.88 14.39 -4.62
C SER A 118 15.18 13.44 -5.58
N ASN A 119 15.80 13.17 -6.74
CA ASN A 119 15.24 12.37 -7.84
C ASN A 119 15.21 10.84 -7.55
N VAL A 120 15.09 10.43 -6.28
CA VAL A 120 15.27 9.05 -5.80
C VAL A 120 14.38 8.04 -6.53
N VAL A 121 13.17 8.44 -6.96
CA VAL A 121 12.24 7.57 -7.70
C VAL A 121 12.61 7.47 -9.19
N GLU A 122 13.06 8.57 -9.81
CA GLU A 122 13.63 8.52 -11.18
C GLU A 122 14.89 7.66 -11.21
N GLU A 123 15.79 7.84 -10.26
CA GLU A 123 17.05 7.10 -10.17
C GLU A 123 16.82 5.62 -9.84
N TYR A 124 15.88 5.29 -8.95
CA TYR A 124 15.50 3.90 -8.69
C TYR A 124 14.93 3.21 -9.94
N LEU A 125 14.02 3.85 -10.67
CA LEU A 125 13.39 3.25 -11.85
C LEU A 125 14.37 3.15 -13.03
N VAL A 126 15.23 4.16 -13.25
CA VAL A 126 16.30 4.09 -14.27
C VAL A 126 17.34 3.01 -13.94
N SER A 127 17.79 2.92 -12.69
CA SER A 127 18.79 1.91 -12.29
C SER A 127 18.24 0.48 -12.26
N THR A 128 16.94 0.31 -12.01
CA THR A 128 16.28 -1.01 -11.93
C THR A 128 15.76 -1.49 -13.29
N MET A 129 15.24 -0.59 -14.14
CA MET A 129 14.53 -0.94 -15.39
C MET A 129 15.22 -0.43 -16.66
N GLY A 130 16.18 0.49 -16.55
CA GLY A 130 16.95 1.04 -17.66
C GLY A 130 16.55 2.46 -18.07
N GLU A 131 17.38 3.08 -18.90
CA GLU A 131 17.26 4.49 -19.33
C GLU A 131 15.91 4.81 -20.01
N ASP A 132 15.34 3.86 -20.75
CA ASP A 132 14.03 4.01 -21.41
C ASP A 132 12.89 4.28 -20.41
N PHE A 133 13.04 3.86 -19.14
CA PHE A 133 12.08 4.12 -18.07
C PHE A 133 12.25 5.48 -17.40
N ARG A 134 13.18 6.35 -17.84
CA ARG A 134 13.41 7.67 -17.19
C ARG A 134 12.17 8.55 -17.13
N GLN A 135 11.37 8.60 -18.19
CA GLN A 135 10.12 9.38 -18.20
C GLN A 135 9.09 8.81 -17.20
N PHE A 136 9.02 7.48 -17.09
CA PHE A 136 8.18 6.78 -16.12
C PHE A 136 8.70 7.02 -14.68
N GLY A 137 10.02 7.10 -14.50
CA GLY A 137 10.69 7.52 -13.27
C GLY A 137 10.24 8.90 -12.79
N ARG A 138 10.36 9.94 -13.64
CA ARG A 138 9.88 11.30 -13.35
C ARG A 138 8.42 11.36 -12.96
N ILE A 139 7.60 10.68 -13.77
CA ILE A 139 6.16 10.52 -13.53
C ILE A 139 5.83 10.02 -12.12
N TYR A 140 6.70 9.20 -11.52
CA TYR A 140 6.51 8.67 -10.17
C TYR A 140 7.27 9.43 -9.08
N GLN A 141 8.31 10.19 -9.43
CA GLN A 141 8.85 11.25 -8.58
C GLN A 141 7.77 12.32 -8.32
N ASP A 142 7.22 12.91 -9.38
CA ASP A 142 6.14 13.92 -9.35
C ASP A 142 4.94 13.44 -8.51
N TYR A 143 4.52 12.19 -8.70
CA TYR A 143 3.37 11.59 -8.01
C TYR A 143 3.66 11.29 -6.54
N SER A 144 4.90 10.92 -6.19
CA SER A 144 5.29 10.68 -4.79
C SER A 144 5.39 11.99 -4.00
N GLU A 145 5.95 13.04 -4.60
CA GLU A 145 5.96 14.39 -4.03
C GLU A 145 4.53 14.93 -3.83
N ALA A 146 3.65 14.74 -4.81
CA ALA A 146 2.24 15.10 -4.69
C ALA A 146 1.52 14.32 -3.57
N MET A 147 1.82 13.03 -3.42
CA MET A 147 1.25 12.18 -2.36
C MET A 147 1.79 12.50 -0.96
N ASN A 148 3.07 12.87 -0.84
CA ASN A 148 3.67 13.38 0.40
C ASN A 148 3.01 14.71 0.83
N ASN A 149 2.84 15.64 -0.11
CA ASN A 149 2.10 16.87 0.16
C ASN A 149 0.65 16.61 0.58
N LEU A 150 -0.03 15.65 -0.05
CA LEU A 150 -1.39 15.25 0.33
C LEU A 150 -1.45 14.58 1.72
N SER A 151 -0.50 13.69 2.05
CA SER A 151 -0.48 13.04 3.37
C SER A 151 -0.26 14.05 4.50
N LEU A 152 0.63 15.04 4.31
CA LEU A 152 0.83 16.12 5.27
C LEU A 152 -0.43 16.98 5.46
N ARG A 153 -1.21 17.26 4.41
CA ARG A 153 -2.53 17.93 4.53
C ARG A 153 -3.59 17.08 5.25
N ILE A 154 -3.53 15.76 5.10
CA ILE A 154 -4.38 14.85 5.86
C ILE A 154 -3.96 14.79 7.33
N MET A 155 -2.65 14.84 7.63
CA MET A 155 -2.15 14.95 9.02
C MET A 155 -2.55 16.27 9.68
N GLU A 156 -2.58 17.39 8.94
CA GLU A 156 -3.14 18.66 9.45
C GLU A 156 -4.61 18.49 9.89
N LEU A 157 -5.43 17.88 9.03
CA LEU A 157 -6.85 17.65 9.29
C LEU A 157 -7.09 16.66 10.45
N LEU A 158 -6.27 15.63 10.58
CA LEU A 158 -6.27 14.70 11.72
C LEU A 158 -5.85 15.40 13.03
N GLY A 159 -4.85 16.29 12.98
CA GLY A 159 -4.41 17.08 14.13
C GLY A 159 -5.49 18.04 14.64
N MET A 160 -6.27 18.61 13.71
CA MET A 160 -7.48 19.37 14.04
C MET A 160 -8.58 18.48 14.63
N SER A 161 -8.81 17.28 14.07
CA SER A 161 -9.82 16.32 14.53
C SER A 161 -9.59 15.88 15.98
N LEU A 162 -8.33 15.64 16.35
CA LEU A 162 -7.94 15.20 17.69
C LEU A 162 -7.77 16.36 18.67
N GLY A 163 -7.94 17.62 18.24
CA GLY A 163 -7.79 18.81 19.08
C GLY A 163 -6.34 19.16 19.46
N VAL A 164 -5.35 18.44 18.93
CA VAL A 164 -3.91 18.71 19.15
C VAL A 164 -3.38 19.89 18.32
N GLY A 165 -4.17 20.32 17.32
CA GLY A 165 -3.89 21.50 16.49
C GLY A 165 -3.39 21.14 15.08
N PRO A 166 -3.51 22.08 14.12
CA PRO A 166 -3.27 21.79 12.71
C PRO A 166 -1.81 21.46 12.37
N THR A 167 -0.83 22.06 13.05
CA THR A 167 0.58 21.82 12.68
C THR A 167 1.20 20.65 13.43
N HIS A 168 0.65 20.19 14.56
CA HIS A 168 1.31 19.22 15.44
C HIS A 168 1.63 17.88 14.75
N LEU A 169 0.63 17.23 14.14
CA LEU A 169 0.86 15.98 13.42
C LEU A 169 1.53 16.18 12.06
N ARG A 170 1.41 17.38 11.47
CA ARG A 170 2.12 17.74 10.25
C ARG A 170 3.62 17.78 10.51
N GLU A 171 4.06 18.60 11.46
CA GLU A 171 5.46 18.75 11.90
C GLU A 171 6.07 17.41 12.35
N PHE A 172 5.27 16.54 13.00
CA PHE A 172 5.71 15.21 13.43
C PHE A 172 5.97 14.22 12.28
N PHE A 173 5.34 14.42 11.11
CA PHE A 173 5.47 13.54 9.93
C PHE A 173 6.16 14.22 8.73
N GLU A 174 6.74 15.42 8.89
CA GLU A 174 7.65 16.01 7.90
C GLU A 174 8.95 15.19 7.81
N GLY A 175 9.51 15.04 6.59
CA GLY A 175 10.67 14.18 6.36
C GLY A 175 10.39 12.67 6.44
N ASN A 176 9.16 12.23 6.15
CA ASN A 176 8.77 10.82 6.26
C ASN A 176 9.39 9.90 5.20
N GLU A 177 9.51 8.61 5.56
CA GLU A 177 9.66 7.53 4.57
C GLU A 177 8.29 7.00 4.16
N SER A 178 8.03 6.95 2.85
CA SER A 178 6.81 6.41 2.25
C SER A 178 7.11 5.21 1.34
N ILE A 179 6.18 4.26 1.25
CA ILE A 179 6.27 3.14 0.32
C ILE A 179 5.08 3.20 -0.63
N MET A 180 5.35 3.51 -1.88
CA MET A 180 4.37 3.39 -2.95
C MET A 180 4.16 1.90 -3.24
N ARG A 181 2.94 1.39 -3.05
CA ARG A 181 2.55 0.02 -3.39
C ARG A 181 1.40 0.04 -4.38
N LEU A 182 1.53 -0.67 -5.50
CA LEU A 182 0.39 -0.89 -6.39
C LEU A 182 0.29 -2.34 -6.85
N ASN A 183 -0.96 -2.78 -6.93
CA ASN A 183 -1.37 -4.17 -6.95
C ASN A 183 -2.19 -4.43 -8.21
N ASN A 184 -1.76 -5.38 -9.03
CA ASN A 184 -2.52 -5.84 -10.18
C ASN A 184 -3.21 -7.17 -9.80
N TYR A 185 -4.54 -7.16 -9.78
CA TYR A 185 -5.35 -8.34 -9.46
C TYR A 185 -5.93 -8.94 -10.76
N PRO A 186 -5.27 -9.95 -11.37
CA PRO A 186 -5.78 -10.57 -12.59
C PRO A 186 -7.12 -11.28 -12.31
N PRO A 187 -8.01 -11.41 -13.32
CA PRO A 187 -9.24 -12.19 -13.19
C PRO A 187 -8.96 -13.61 -12.70
N CYS A 188 -9.74 -14.09 -11.73
CA CYS A 188 -9.56 -15.41 -11.10
C CYS A 188 -10.83 -16.25 -11.27
N LEU A 189 -10.74 -17.40 -11.96
CA LEU A 189 -11.89 -18.29 -12.18
C LEU A 189 -12.38 -18.99 -10.90
N LYS A 190 -11.61 -18.95 -9.82
CA LYS A 190 -11.96 -19.51 -8.50
C LYS A 190 -11.84 -18.45 -7.40
N ALA A 191 -12.31 -17.23 -7.67
CA ALA A 191 -12.23 -16.09 -6.75
C ALA A 191 -12.88 -16.33 -5.36
N HIS A 192 -13.66 -17.39 -5.16
CA HIS A 192 -14.20 -17.83 -3.87
C HIS A 192 -13.25 -18.71 -3.04
N GLU A 193 -12.11 -19.14 -3.60
CA GLU A 193 -11.05 -19.91 -2.91
C GLU A 193 -9.80 -19.06 -2.64
N THR A 194 -9.72 -17.86 -3.21
CA THR A 194 -8.50 -17.04 -3.29
C THR A 194 -8.76 -15.59 -2.88
N LEU A 195 -7.93 -15.00 -2.04
CA LEU A 195 -7.89 -13.54 -1.83
C LEU A 195 -6.74 -12.91 -2.63
N GLY A 196 -6.95 -11.70 -3.17
CA GLY A 196 -5.91 -10.90 -3.83
C GLY A 196 -4.91 -10.32 -2.82
N THR A 197 -5.40 -9.87 -1.66
CA THR A 197 -4.62 -9.62 -0.44
C THR A 197 -5.46 -10.10 0.75
N GLY A 198 -4.82 -10.73 1.73
CA GLY A 198 -5.50 -11.30 2.91
C GLY A 198 -5.99 -10.26 3.92
N PRO A 199 -6.73 -10.70 4.96
CA PRO A 199 -7.08 -9.85 6.09
C PRO A 199 -5.81 -9.36 6.81
N HIS A 200 -5.67 -8.05 6.97
CA HIS A 200 -4.53 -7.43 7.65
C HIS A 200 -4.92 -6.05 8.21
N ARG A 201 -3.99 -5.44 8.94
CA ARG A 201 -3.93 -4.00 9.22
C ARG A 201 -2.66 -3.45 8.58
N ASP A 202 -2.67 -2.17 8.21
CA ASP A 202 -1.45 -1.52 7.77
C ASP A 202 -0.58 -1.12 8.97
N PRO A 203 0.70 -1.52 9.02
CA PRO A 203 1.60 -1.20 10.14
C PRO A 203 2.21 0.21 10.05
N ASN A 204 1.80 1.02 9.08
CA ASN A 204 2.27 2.40 8.89
C ASN A 204 1.43 3.40 9.73
N SER A 205 1.56 4.70 9.46
CA SER A 205 0.68 5.72 10.04
C SER A 205 -0.58 5.94 9.21
N LEU A 206 -0.44 5.97 7.87
CA LEU A 206 -1.48 6.37 6.93
C LEU A 206 -1.25 5.67 5.58
N THR A 207 -2.28 5.02 5.01
CA THR A 207 -2.28 4.63 3.60
C THR A 207 -3.29 5.49 2.83
N ILE A 208 -2.83 6.13 1.75
CA ILE A 208 -3.70 6.75 0.73
C ILE A 208 -3.79 5.76 -0.44
N LEU A 209 -4.98 5.21 -0.65
CA LEU A 209 -5.27 4.19 -1.65
C LEU A 209 -6.13 4.77 -2.77
N HIS A 210 -5.66 4.62 -3.99
CA HIS A 210 -6.43 4.87 -5.21
C HIS A 210 -6.99 3.54 -5.73
N GLN A 211 -8.28 3.53 -6.10
CA GLN A 211 -8.95 2.35 -6.66
C GLN A 211 -9.24 2.54 -8.16
N ASP A 212 -9.30 1.42 -8.88
CA ASP A 212 -9.88 1.37 -10.22
C ASP A 212 -11.43 1.36 -10.14
N ASN A 213 -12.11 1.08 -11.26
CA ASN A 213 -13.56 0.94 -11.31
C ASN A 213 -14.07 -0.50 -11.06
N VAL A 214 -13.19 -1.45 -10.72
CA VAL A 214 -13.54 -2.86 -10.42
C VAL A 214 -13.73 -3.05 -8.92
N GLY A 215 -12.88 -2.43 -8.10
CA GLY A 215 -13.04 -2.39 -6.64
C GLY A 215 -12.45 -3.61 -5.92
N GLY A 216 -13.29 -4.36 -5.20
CA GLY A 216 -12.86 -5.52 -4.40
C GLY A 216 -12.22 -5.20 -3.03
N LEU A 217 -12.03 -3.92 -2.68
CA LEU A 217 -11.63 -3.53 -1.33
C LEU A 217 -12.76 -3.83 -0.32
N GLN A 218 -12.40 -4.48 0.77
CA GLN A 218 -13.31 -4.78 1.89
C GLN A 218 -12.66 -4.36 3.21
N VAL A 219 -13.48 -3.93 4.16
CA VAL A 219 -13.08 -3.52 5.53
C VAL A 219 -13.87 -4.31 6.56
N PHE A 220 -13.27 -4.58 7.73
CA PHE A 220 -13.88 -5.40 8.78
C PHE A 220 -14.26 -4.54 10.00
N ILE A 221 -15.56 -4.36 10.23
CA ILE A 221 -16.15 -3.44 11.22
C ILE A 221 -17.30 -4.19 11.92
N ASP A 222 -17.44 -4.02 13.24
CA ASP A 222 -18.51 -4.64 14.05
C ASP A 222 -18.67 -6.17 13.85
N GLN A 223 -17.54 -6.86 13.61
CA GLN A 223 -17.42 -8.29 13.27
C GLN A 223 -17.95 -8.70 11.88
N GLN A 224 -18.18 -7.74 10.98
CA GLN A 224 -18.68 -7.96 9.63
C GLN A 224 -17.76 -7.33 8.58
N TRP A 225 -17.59 -8.03 7.46
CA TRP A 225 -16.97 -7.45 6.26
C TRP A 225 -17.96 -6.53 5.54
N HIS A 226 -17.47 -5.39 5.07
CA HIS A 226 -18.20 -4.43 4.24
C HIS A 226 -17.41 -4.09 2.97
N SER A 227 -18.10 -3.91 1.85
CA SER A 227 -17.50 -3.50 0.58
C SER A 227 -17.26 -2.00 0.52
N ILE A 228 -16.10 -1.57 0.04
CA ILE A 228 -15.84 -0.17 -0.35
C ILE A 228 -16.07 -0.04 -1.85
N LEU A 229 -17.12 0.70 -2.22
CA LEU A 229 -17.48 0.92 -3.61
C LEU A 229 -16.50 1.89 -4.28
N PRO A 230 -16.00 1.60 -5.50
CA PRO A 230 -15.19 2.52 -6.29
C PRO A 230 -15.80 3.92 -6.43
N ASN A 231 -14.95 4.94 -6.27
CA ASN A 231 -15.29 6.33 -6.56
C ASN A 231 -14.10 6.98 -7.27
N SER A 232 -14.22 7.21 -8.58
CA SER A 232 -13.17 7.78 -9.43
C SER A 232 -12.87 9.26 -9.19
N GLN A 233 -13.48 9.87 -8.17
CA GLN A 233 -13.20 11.23 -7.69
C GLN A 233 -12.62 11.24 -6.27
N ALA A 234 -12.34 10.07 -5.69
CA ALA A 234 -11.88 9.92 -4.31
C ALA A 234 -10.63 9.05 -4.17
N PHE A 235 -9.82 9.37 -3.15
CA PHE A 235 -8.95 8.38 -2.52
C PHE A 235 -9.63 7.78 -1.28
N VAL A 236 -9.35 6.51 -1.01
CA VAL A 236 -9.59 5.88 0.29
C VAL A 236 -8.39 6.19 1.17
N VAL A 237 -8.62 6.63 2.40
CA VAL A 237 -7.56 6.90 3.39
C VAL A 237 -7.81 6.01 4.59
N ASN A 238 -6.82 5.20 5.00
CA ASN A 238 -6.88 4.44 6.25
C ASN A 238 -5.91 5.01 7.31
N ILE A 239 -6.18 4.68 8.56
CA ILE A 239 -5.29 4.92 9.69
C ILE A 239 -4.58 3.60 10.04
N GLY A 240 -3.25 3.61 10.04
CA GLY A 240 -2.44 2.44 10.36
C GLY A 240 -2.10 2.31 11.86
N ASP A 241 -1.59 1.13 12.26
CA ASP A 241 -1.31 0.82 13.66
C ASP A 241 -0.24 1.75 14.29
N THR A 242 0.68 2.34 13.51
CA THR A 242 1.67 3.31 14.06
C THR A 242 1.01 4.63 14.48
N PHE A 243 0.00 5.10 13.74
CA PHE A 243 -0.74 6.32 14.11
C PHE A 243 -1.54 6.10 15.39
N MET A 244 -2.23 4.95 15.52
CA MET A 244 -3.00 4.60 16.72
C MET A 244 -2.18 4.44 18.01
N VAL A 245 -0.84 4.36 17.91
CA VAL A 245 0.08 4.36 19.06
C VAL A 245 0.68 5.74 19.33
N SER A 246 0.55 6.67 18.38
CA SER A 246 1.14 8.02 18.40
C SER A 246 0.16 9.13 18.82
N THR A 247 -1.10 8.79 19.10
CA THR A 247 -2.21 9.72 19.41
C THR A 247 -3.11 9.21 20.53
#